data_AF-A0A396A9J3-F1
#
_entry.id   AF-A0A396A9J3-F1
#
_cell.length_a   1.000
_cell.length_b   1.000
_cell.length_c   1.000
_cell.angle_alpha   90.00
_cell.angle_beta   90.00
_cell.angle_gamma   90.00
#
_symmetry.space_group_name_H-M   'P 1'
#
loop_
_entity.id
_entity.type
_entity.pdbx_description
1 polymer ?
#
loop_
_entity_poly.entity_id
_entity_poly.type
_entity_poly.pdbx_seq_one_letter_code
_entity_poly.pdbx_strand_id
1 'polypeptide(L)'
;MLLKKEKPAQIDYLENWPEHYYEIENAKERKEILAQAISRGLDLPNDNYRMKLLEKRYGKDGKNDAFMKAWMMIKASGAAGISFFNKRHLQKELKQYMKDLCLLEYAPENETEQAVLLTEWENFAKVLLASCTGSKTYCSTLFGIVPIKDASVARKIAEEIDFVTRTYPQKLELADEFAPFREVMVNTYCNMIENGSSYWYEVVNS
;
A
#
# COMPACT_ATOMS: atom_id res chain seq x y z
N MET A 1 -36.28 11.25 -10.80
CA MET A 1 -35.82 12.26 -9.82
C MET A 1 -35.15 13.40 -10.60
N LEU A 2 -35.67 14.61 -10.43
CA LEU A 2 -35.28 15.86 -11.11
C LEU A 2 -34.16 16.53 -10.32
N LEU A 3 -32.91 16.12 -10.51
CA LEU A 3 -31.78 16.84 -9.95
C LEU A 3 -30.78 17.13 -11.06
N LYS A 4 -30.46 18.43 -11.24
CA LYS A 4 -29.25 18.83 -11.95
C LYS A 4 -28.10 18.13 -11.24
N LYS A 5 -27.32 17.34 -11.97
CA LYS A 5 -25.97 16.98 -11.52
C LYS A 5 -25.23 18.31 -11.42
N GLU A 6 -25.09 18.85 -10.22
CA GLU A 6 -24.07 19.86 -9.97
C GLU A 6 -22.76 19.23 -10.46
N LYS A 7 -22.08 19.92 -11.39
CA LYS A 7 -20.70 19.57 -11.67
C LYS A 7 -19.99 19.71 -10.33
N PRO A 8 -19.31 18.68 -9.81
CA PRO A 8 -18.51 18.86 -8.61
C PRO A 8 -17.59 20.06 -8.84
N ALA A 9 -17.42 20.89 -7.81
CA ALA A 9 -16.52 22.03 -7.88
C ALA A 9 -15.19 21.56 -8.49
N GLN A 10 -14.70 22.28 -9.50
CA GLN A 10 -13.42 21.95 -10.11
C GLN A 10 -12.35 22.26 -9.06
N ILE A 11 -11.90 21.23 -8.33
CA ILE A 11 -10.83 21.35 -7.34
C ILE A 11 -9.56 21.71 -8.10
N ASP A 12 -8.94 22.84 -7.77
CA ASP A 12 -7.59 23.16 -8.24
C ASP A 12 -6.59 22.42 -7.35
N TYR A 13 -6.21 21.21 -7.76
CA TYR A 13 -5.27 20.38 -7.00
C TYR A 13 -3.89 21.02 -6.81
N LEU A 14 -3.55 22.09 -7.54
CA LEU A 14 -2.28 22.80 -7.38
C LEU A 14 -2.35 23.88 -6.29
N GLU A 15 -3.55 24.30 -5.86
CA GLU A 15 -3.71 25.12 -4.67
C GLU A 15 -3.27 24.30 -3.44
N ASN A 16 -2.45 24.86 -2.54
CA ASN A 16 -1.91 24.14 -1.36
C ASN A 16 -1.15 22.83 -1.68
N TRP A 17 -0.52 22.73 -2.85
CA TRP A 17 0.36 21.61 -3.19
C TRP A 17 1.46 21.40 -2.12
N PRO A 18 1.79 20.15 -1.70
CA PRO A 18 1.34 18.85 -2.23
C PRO A 18 0.18 18.19 -1.46
N GLU A 19 -0.59 18.93 -0.64
CA GLU A 19 -1.61 18.33 0.25
C GLU A 19 -2.64 17.47 -0.50
N HIS A 20 -3.04 17.90 -1.70
CA HIS A 20 -3.99 17.17 -2.54
C HIS A 20 -3.40 16.03 -3.38
N TYR A 21 -2.09 15.77 -3.32
CA TYR A 21 -1.42 14.80 -4.20
C TYR A 21 -2.08 13.41 -4.17
N TYR A 22 -2.43 12.93 -2.98
CA TYR A 22 -3.03 11.62 -2.79
C TYR A 22 -4.56 11.60 -2.92
N GLU A 23 -5.22 12.75 -3.02
CA GLU A 23 -6.67 12.85 -3.32
C GLU A 23 -6.97 12.52 -4.79
N ILE A 24 -5.97 12.70 -5.67
CA ILE A 24 -6.09 12.37 -7.09
C ILE A 24 -5.96 10.85 -7.25
N GLU A 25 -7.08 10.12 -7.26
CA GLU A 25 -7.07 8.65 -7.32
C GLU A 25 -6.55 8.10 -8.65
N ASN A 26 -6.81 8.79 -9.76
CA ASN A 26 -6.39 8.34 -11.07
C ASN A 26 -4.87 8.56 -11.24
N ALA A 27 -4.09 7.48 -11.36
CA ALA A 27 -2.64 7.55 -11.45
C ALA A 27 -2.13 8.38 -12.64
N LYS A 28 -2.85 8.37 -13.79
CA LYS A 28 -2.47 9.16 -14.96
C LYS A 28 -2.71 10.65 -14.73
N GLU A 29 -3.87 11.00 -14.17
CA GLU A 29 -4.18 12.39 -13.79
C GLU A 29 -3.20 12.89 -12.72
N ARG A 30 -2.92 12.08 -11.70
CA ARG A 30 -1.93 12.40 -10.65
C ARG A 30 -0.57 12.69 -11.25
N LYS A 31 -0.14 11.91 -12.25
CA LYS A 31 1.12 12.13 -12.96
C LYS A 31 1.13 13.45 -13.74
N GLU A 32 0.05 13.76 -14.43
CA GLU A 32 -0.10 14.99 -15.21
C GLU A 32 -0.08 16.24 -14.31
N ILE A 33 -0.74 16.19 -13.15
CA ILE A 33 -0.75 17.29 -12.18
C ILE A 33 0.62 17.42 -11.49
N LEU A 34 1.25 16.31 -11.09
CA LEU A 34 2.60 16.32 -10.53
C LEU A 34 3.63 16.92 -11.51
N ALA A 35 3.52 16.61 -12.81
CA ALA A 35 4.39 17.22 -13.81
C ALA A 35 4.19 18.74 -13.90
N GLN A 36 2.94 19.23 -13.74
CA GLN A 36 2.66 20.66 -13.66
C GLN A 36 3.26 21.28 -12.40
N ALA A 37 3.12 20.64 -11.23
CA ALA A 37 3.73 21.10 -9.98
C ALA A 37 5.26 21.20 -10.07
N ILE A 38 5.92 20.20 -10.67
CA ILE A 38 7.37 20.21 -10.92
C ILE A 38 7.76 21.39 -11.82
N SER A 39 7.04 21.61 -12.92
CA SER A 39 7.34 22.73 -13.84
C SER A 39 7.16 24.12 -13.21
N ARG A 40 6.32 24.22 -12.18
CA ARG A 40 6.12 25.43 -11.38
C ARG A 40 7.04 25.50 -10.14
N GLY A 41 7.78 24.44 -9.84
CA GLY A 41 8.71 24.36 -8.72
C GLY A 41 8.04 24.39 -7.35
N LEU A 42 6.85 23.80 -7.20
CA LEU A 42 6.03 23.96 -5.98
C LEU A 42 6.61 23.25 -4.75
N ASP A 43 7.07 22.00 -4.86
CA ASP A 43 7.70 21.26 -3.74
C ASP A 43 8.96 20.51 -4.22
N LEU A 44 9.90 21.24 -4.84
CA LEU A 44 11.20 20.68 -5.21
C LEU A 44 12.16 20.64 -4.00
N PRO A 45 12.99 19.58 -3.85
CA PRO A 45 13.19 18.46 -4.77
C PRO A 45 12.21 17.29 -4.58
N ASN A 46 11.32 17.33 -3.59
CA ASN A 46 10.46 16.21 -3.19
C ASN A 46 9.57 15.71 -4.34
N ASP A 47 9.05 16.60 -5.17
CA ASP A 47 8.21 16.23 -6.32
C ASP A 47 8.95 15.40 -7.37
N ASN A 48 10.26 15.59 -7.53
CA ASN A 48 11.06 14.72 -8.40
C ASN A 48 11.06 13.28 -7.87
N TYR A 49 11.14 13.13 -6.55
CA TYR A 49 11.09 11.82 -5.92
C TYR A 49 9.67 11.21 -5.96
N ARG A 50 8.62 12.02 -5.74
CA ARG A 50 7.22 11.59 -5.97
C ARG A 50 7.02 11.06 -7.39
N MET A 51 7.62 11.71 -8.39
CA MET A 51 7.50 11.26 -9.79
C MET A 51 8.16 9.90 -9.98
N LYS A 52 9.38 9.71 -9.44
CA LYS A 52 10.07 8.40 -9.50
C LYS A 52 9.23 7.31 -8.83
N LEU A 53 8.60 7.58 -7.68
CA LEU A 53 7.73 6.63 -6.98
C LEU A 53 6.46 6.30 -7.75
N LEU A 54 5.79 7.33 -8.29
CA LEU A 54 4.57 7.17 -9.06
C LEU A 54 4.81 6.28 -10.30
N GLU A 55 5.93 6.52 -11.00
CA GLU A 55 6.34 5.69 -12.14
C GLU A 55 6.71 4.27 -11.73
N LYS A 56 7.34 4.08 -10.57
CA LYS A 56 7.65 2.76 -10.03
C LYS A 56 6.38 1.98 -9.69
N ARG A 57 5.40 2.64 -9.08
CA ARG A 57 4.15 2.02 -8.63
C ARG A 57 3.20 1.74 -9.79
N TYR A 58 2.97 2.69 -10.69
CA TYR A 58 1.93 2.56 -11.73
C TYR A 58 2.48 2.40 -13.15
N GLY A 59 3.80 2.42 -13.32
CA GLY A 59 4.42 2.37 -14.63
C GLY A 59 4.15 3.61 -15.48
N LYS A 60 4.31 3.46 -16.80
CA LYS A 60 4.08 4.56 -17.76
C LYS A 60 2.62 4.75 -18.13
N ASP A 61 1.83 3.68 -18.12
CA ASP A 61 0.44 3.68 -18.57
C ASP A 61 -0.57 3.92 -17.45
N GLY A 62 -0.14 3.86 -16.18
CA GLY A 62 -0.98 4.15 -15.02
C GLY A 62 -2.00 3.06 -14.70
N LYS A 63 -1.90 1.88 -15.32
CA LYS A 63 -2.97 0.87 -15.31
C LYS A 63 -2.86 -0.18 -14.21
N ASN A 64 -1.64 -0.54 -13.84
CA ASN A 64 -1.39 -1.62 -12.88
C ASN A 64 -0.61 -1.09 -11.68
N ASP A 65 -1.12 -1.33 -10.47
CA ASP A 65 -0.42 -1.02 -9.23
C ASP A 65 0.57 -2.15 -8.89
N ALA A 66 1.86 -1.88 -9.06
CA ALA A 66 2.96 -2.80 -8.77
C ALA A 66 3.06 -3.12 -7.27
N PHE A 67 2.71 -2.19 -6.39
CA PHE A 67 2.71 -2.45 -4.94
C PHE A 67 1.59 -3.43 -4.59
N MET A 68 0.39 -3.21 -5.13
CA MET A 68 -0.74 -4.12 -4.95
C MET A 68 -0.44 -5.51 -5.51
N LYS A 69 0.18 -5.58 -6.69
CA LYS A 69 0.62 -6.85 -7.28
C LYS A 69 1.63 -7.55 -6.37
N ALA A 70 2.68 -6.86 -5.92
CA ALA A 70 3.69 -7.41 -5.04
C ALA A 70 3.08 -7.93 -3.73
N TRP A 71 2.21 -7.16 -3.09
CA TRP A 71 1.46 -7.58 -1.90
C TRP A 71 0.69 -8.89 -2.12
N MET A 72 -0.11 -8.96 -3.20
CA MET A 72 -0.91 -10.13 -3.52
C MET A 72 -0.05 -11.35 -3.84
N MET A 73 1.08 -11.14 -4.53
CA MET A 73 2.01 -12.22 -4.85
C MET A 73 2.72 -12.75 -3.59
N ILE A 74 3.16 -11.89 -2.67
CA ILE A 74 3.76 -12.32 -1.39
C ILE A 74 2.75 -13.16 -0.60
N LYS A 75 1.50 -12.67 -0.50
CA LYS A 75 0.40 -13.39 0.16
C LYS A 75 0.16 -14.77 -0.46
N ALA A 76 0.14 -14.86 -1.80
CA ALA A 76 -0.06 -16.12 -2.51
C ALA A 76 1.14 -17.07 -2.36
N SER A 77 2.37 -16.55 -2.46
CA SER A 77 3.60 -17.35 -2.35
C SER A 77 3.72 -18.03 -0.99
N GLY A 78 3.35 -17.35 0.09
CA GLY A 78 3.45 -17.95 1.42
C GLY A 78 2.41 -19.03 1.72
N ALA A 79 1.34 -19.14 0.92
CA ALA A 79 0.40 -20.26 1.00
C ALA A 79 0.99 -21.56 0.42
N ALA A 80 1.98 -21.44 -0.47
CA ALA A 80 2.76 -22.57 -0.96
C ALA A 80 3.90 -22.87 0.04
N GLY A 81 3.87 -24.04 0.67
CA GLY A 81 4.84 -24.40 1.72
C GLY A 81 6.31 -24.20 1.31
N ILE A 82 7.15 -23.84 2.29
CA ILE A 82 8.60 -23.66 2.09
C ILE A 82 9.32 -24.96 2.40
N SER A 83 10.17 -25.40 1.48
CA SER A 83 11.06 -26.55 1.62
C SER A 83 12.52 -26.12 1.40
N PHE A 84 13.47 -26.98 1.75
CA PHE A 84 14.89 -26.70 1.51
C PHE A 84 15.22 -26.46 0.03
N PHE A 85 14.55 -27.19 -0.88
CA PHE A 85 14.84 -27.14 -2.31
C PHE A 85 14.31 -25.88 -3.01
N ASN A 86 13.21 -25.29 -2.52
CA ASN A 86 12.63 -24.08 -3.11
C ASN A 86 12.99 -22.78 -2.37
N LYS A 87 13.58 -22.85 -1.16
CA LYS A 87 13.91 -21.66 -0.33
C LYS A 87 14.68 -20.58 -1.10
N ARG A 88 15.72 -20.95 -1.85
CA ARG A 88 16.52 -19.97 -2.64
C ARG A 88 15.72 -19.30 -3.75
N HIS A 89 14.85 -20.06 -4.41
CA HIS A 89 13.97 -19.51 -5.44
C HIS A 89 12.98 -18.53 -4.83
N LEU A 90 12.32 -18.92 -3.74
CA LEU A 90 11.37 -18.06 -3.01
C LEU A 90 12.03 -16.79 -2.45
N GLN A 91 13.29 -16.89 -1.97
CA GLN A 91 14.07 -15.70 -1.59
C GLN A 91 14.30 -14.76 -2.78
N LYS A 92 14.58 -15.29 -3.97
CA LYS A 92 14.77 -14.47 -5.18
C LYS A 92 13.46 -13.81 -5.60
N GLU A 93 12.34 -14.53 -5.57
CA GLU A 93 11.02 -13.98 -5.84
C GLU A 93 10.63 -12.91 -4.83
N LEU A 94 10.81 -13.17 -3.52
CA LEU A 94 10.52 -12.19 -2.48
C LEU A 94 11.36 -10.92 -2.66
N LYS A 95 12.66 -11.04 -2.97
CA LYS A 95 13.51 -9.88 -3.29
C LYS A 95 13.00 -9.08 -4.49
N GLN A 96 12.40 -9.72 -5.49
CA GLN A 96 11.78 -8.99 -6.59
C GLN A 96 10.56 -8.19 -6.11
N TYR A 97 9.69 -8.79 -5.29
CA TYR A 97 8.54 -8.08 -4.72
C TYR A 97 8.97 -6.95 -3.76
N MET A 98 10.06 -7.13 -3.02
CA MET A 98 10.66 -6.09 -2.18
C MET A 98 11.14 -4.90 -3.00
N LYS A 99 11.76 -5.13 -4.17
CA LYS A 99 12.13 -4.05 -5.11
C LYS A 99 10.90 -3.35 -5.69
N ASP A 100 9.82 -4.09 -5.94
CA ASP A 100 8.58 -3.52 -6.45
C ASP A 100 7.91 -2.64 -5.38
N LEU A 101 8.00 -3.02 -4.09
CA LEU A 101 7.54 -2.25 -2.93
C LEU A 101 8.51 -1.14 -2.47
N CYS A 102 9.62 -0.92 -3.18
CA CYS A 102 10.67 0.03 -2.81
C CYS A 102 11.36 -0.26 -1.45
N LEU A 103 11.38 -1.51 -1.00
CA LEU A 103 12.11 -1.94 0.21
C LEU A 103 13.61 -2.15 -0.07
N LEU A 104 13.94 -2.50 -1.31
CA LEU A 104 15.32 -2.73 -1.77
C LEU A 104 15.64 -1.86 -2.98
N GLU A 105 16.92 -1.48 -3.10
CA GLU A 105 17.46 -0.75 -4.27
C GLU A 105 16.73 0.58 -4.55
N TYR A 106 16.14 1.15 -3.50
CA TYR A 106 15.38 2.40 -3.56
C TYR A 106 15.56 3.21 -2.26
N ALA A 107 16.79 3.22 -1.74
CA ALA A 107 17.11 3.96 -0.53
C ALA A 107 16.93 5.46 -0.78
N PRO A 108 16.11 6.16 0.01
CA PRO A 108 16.05 7.61 0.00
C PRO A 108 17.44 8.19 0.25
N GLU A 109 17.84 9.21 -0.51
CA GLU A 109 19.16 9.83 -0.36
C GLU A 109 19.22 10.77 0.85
N ASN A 110 18.06 11.20 1.36
CA ASN A 110 17.92 12.15 2.46
C ASN A 110 16.59 11.95 3.20
N GLU A 111 16.43 12.67 4.32
CA GLU A 111 15.25 12.59 5.18
C GLU A 111 13.95 13.02 4.49
N THR A 112 14.00 13.96 3.53
CA THR A 112 12.78 14.44 2.86
C THR A 112 12.29 13.41 1.84
N GLU A 113 13.18 12.78 1.08
CA GLU A 113 12.83 11.62 0.23
C GLU A 113 12.30 10.46 1.10
N GLN A 114 12.88 10.23 2.28
CA GLN A 114 12.40 9.20 3.21
C GLN A 114 10.98 9.49 3.66
N ALA A 115 10.66 10.74 4.02
CA ALA A 115 9.31 11.16 4.37
C ALA A 115 8.34 10.93 3.19
N VAL A 116 8.74 11.28 1.97
CA VAL A 116 7.91 11.05 0.78
C VAL A 116 7.65 9.55 0.57
N LEU A 117 8.65 8.68 0.69
CA LEU A 117 8.47 7.22 0.59
C LEU A 117 7.50 6.70 1.66
N LEU A 118 7.63 7.15 2.91
CA LEU A 118 6.72 6.77 3.99
C LEU A 118 5.27 7.19 3.67
N THR A 119 5.05 8.38 3.12
CA THR A 119 3.70 8.83 2.71
C THR A 119 3.14 8.02 1.54
N GLU A 120 3.98 7.55 0.61
CA GLU A 120 3.55 6.70 -0.50
C GLU A 120 3.13 5.31 0.00
N TRP A 121 3.87 4.74 0.97
CA TRP A 121 3.47 3.52 1.66
C TRP A 121 2.20 3.71 2.49
N GLU A 122 2.01 4.85 3.15
CA GLU A 122 0.78 5.15 3.87
C GLU A 122 -0.41 5.25 2.90
N ASN A 123 -0.24 5.91 1.76
CA ASN A 123 -1.26 5.93 0.71
C ASN A 123 -1.59 4.52 0.20
N PHE A 124 -0.56 3.69 -0.05
CA PHE A 124 -0.77 2.30 -0.42
C PHE A 124 -1.55 1.52 0.64
N ALA A 125 -1.19 1.66 1.92
CA ALA A 125 -1.89 1.03 3.03
C ALA A 125 -3.36 1.46 3.09
N LYS A 126 -3.65 2.76 2.95
CA LYS A 126 -5.03 3.30 2.90
C LYS A 126 -5.84 2.68 1.76
N VAL A 127 -5.27 2.63 0.55
CA VAL A 127 -5.91 2.04 -0.63
C VAL A 127 -6.17 0.53 -0.42
N LEU A 128 -5.19 -0.19 0.12
CA LEU A 128 -5.35 -1.61 0.45
C LEU A 128 -6.48 -1.83 1.45
N LEU A 129 -6.48 -1.10 2.57
CA LEU A 129 -7.49 -1.24 3.62
C LEU A 129 -8.89 -0.88 3.13
N ALA A 130 -9.03 0.18 2.34
CA ALA A 130 -10.28 0.54 1.68
C ALA A 130 -10.77 -0.58 0.73
N SER A 131 -9.85 -1.22 0.00
CA SER A 131 -10.19 -2.34 -0.88
C SER A 131 -10.66 -3.58 -0.11
N CYS A 132 -10.08 -3.86 1.05
CA CYS A 132 -10.48 -4.97 1.92
C CYS A 132 -11.86 -4.71 2.54
N THR A 133 -12.08 -3.51 3.08
CA THR A 133 -13.31 -3.16 3.81
C THR A 133 -14.51 -2.85 2.90
N GLY A 134 -14.27 -2.33 1.69
CA GLY A 134 -15.30 -2.09 0.68
C GLY A 134 -15.71 -3.33 -0.13
N SER A 135 -14.93 -4.42 -0.06
CA SER A 135 -15.19 -5.64 -0.83
C SER A 135 -16.19 -6.56 -0.14
N LYS A 136 -17.40 -6.68 -0.73
CA LYS A 136 -18.44 -7.61 -0.26
C LYS A 136 -17.93 -9.05 -0.17
N THR A 137 -17.10 -9.49 -1.11
CA THR A 137 -16.50 -10.84 -1.13
C THR A 137 -15.44 -11.03 -0.05
N TYR A 138 -14.71 -9.96 0.32
CA TYR A 138 -13.72 -10.03 1.41
C TYR A 138 -14.39 -10.05 2.79
N CYS A 139 -15.49 -9.31 2.94
CA CYS A 139 -16.27 -9.17 4.17
C CYS A 139 -17.36 -10.25 4.34
N SER A 140 -17.29 -11.38 3.63
CA SER A 140 -18.29 -12.45 3.76
C SER A 140 -17.67 -13.86 3.77
N THR A 141 -18.31 -14.80 4.47
CA THR A 141 -17.99 -16.24 4.48
C THR A 141 -19.04 -17.04 3.69
N LEU A 142 -18.66 -18.26 3.26
CA LEU A 142 -19.44 -19.22 2.45
C LEU A 142 -20.16 -18.61 1.25
N PHE A 143 -19.54 -18.69 0.07
CA PHE A 143 -20.10 -18.24 -1.21
C PHE A 143 -20.56 -16.77 -1.27
N GLY A 144 -20.06 -15.92 -0.38
CA GLY A 144 -20.37 -14.48 -0.39
C GLY A 144 -21.69 -14.10 0.28
N ILE A 145 -22.31 -15.01 1.04
CA ILE A 145 -23.71 -14.88 1.49
C ILE A 145 -23.80 -14.37 2.93
N VAL A 146 -22.85 -14.71 3.81
CA VAL A 146 -22.91 -14.35 5.23
C VAL A 146 -21.89 -13.25 5.54
N PRO A 147 -22.32 -12.04 5.94
CA PRO A 147 -21.40 -11.00 6.41
C PRO A 147 -20.55 -11.49 7.59
N ILE A 148 -19.24 -11.28 7.50
CA ILE A 148 -18.32 -11.50 8.61
C ILE A 148 -18.51 -10.35 9.60
N LYS A 149 -18.48 -10.62 10.91
CA LYS A 149 -18.47 -9.57 11.93
C LYS A 149 -17.25 -8.67 11.71
N ASP A 150 -17.40 -7.35 11.85
CA ASP A 150 -16.33 -6.37 11.60
C ASP A 150 -15.02 -6.71 12.32
N ALA A 151 -15.11 -7.23 13.56
CA ALA A 151 -13.96 -7.72 14.33
C ALA A 151 -13.18 -8.87 13.64
N SER A 152 -13.88 -9.80 12.97
CA SER A 152 -13.24 -10.90 12.24
C SER A 152 -12.62 -10.43 10.93
N VAL A 153 -13.19 -9.42 10.27
CA VAL A 153 -12.56 -8.78 9.10
C VAL A 153 -11.29 -8.05 9.54
N ALA A 154 -11.36 -7.29 10.64
CA ALA A 154 -10.21 -6.60 11.22
C ALA A 154 -9.06 -7.56 11.55
N ARG A 155 -9.33 -8.65 12.30
CA ARG A 155 -8.31 -9.68 12.59
C ARG A 155 -7.71 -10.30 11.34
N LYS A 156 -8.54 -10.62 10.33
CA LYS A 156 -8.03 -11.16 9.07
C LYS A 156 -7.09 -10.19 8.36
N ILE A 157 -7.39 -8.90 8.35
CA ILE A 157 -6.49 -7.88 7.78
C ILE A 157 -5.19 -7.81 8.58
N ALA A 158 -5.26 -7.81 9.92
CA ALA A 158 -4.08 -7.84 10.78
C ALA A 158 -3.22 -9.09 10.54
N GLU A 159 -3.82 -10.28 10.42
CA GLU A 159 -3.13 -11.53 10.06
C GLU A 159 -2.45 -11.43 8.70
N GLU A 160 -3.11 -10.84 7.69
CA GLU A 160 -2.55 -10.64 6.36
C GLU A 160 -1.38 -9.64 6.37
N ILE A 161 -1.49 -8.54 7.13
CA ILE A 161 -0.39 -7.59 7.32
C ILE A 161 0.78 -8.28 8.01
N ASP A 162 0.53 -9.03 9.08
CA ASP A 162 1.58 -9.73 9.78
C ASP A 162 2.27 -10.78 8.91
N PHE A 163 1.48 -11.50 8.13
CA PHE A 163 1.96 -12.51 7.22
C PHE A 163 2.89 -11.95 6.16
N VAL A 164 2.43 -10.94 5.42
CA VAL A 164 3.16 -10.36 4.28
C VAL A 164 4.42 -9.63 4.74
N THR A 165 4.36 -8.94 5.89
CA THR A 165 5.45 -8.06 6.33
C THR A 165 6.42 -8.70 7.32
N ARG A 166 6.10 -9.86 7.91
CA ARG A 166 6.97 -10.51 8.90
C ARG A 166 6.99 -12.02 8.76
N THR A 167 5.85 -12.69 8.94
CA THR A 167 5.85 -14.16 9.11
C THR A 167 6.36 -14.92 7.88
N TYR A 168 5.98 -14.50 6.67
CA TYR A 168 6.53 -15.09 5.45
C TYR A 168 7.99 -14.65 5.18
N PRO A 169 8.33 -13.34 5.19
CA PRO A 169 9.73 -12.91 5.06
C PRO A 169 10.69 -13.53 6.06
N GLN A 170 10.27 -13.77 7.31
CA GLN A 170 11.11 -14.37 8.37
C GLN A 170 11.51 -15.80 8.02
N LYS A 171 10.59 -16.61 7.45
CA LYS A 171 10.92 -17.97 6.98
C LYS A 171 11.97 -17.98 5.86
N LEU A 172 12.14 -16.85 5.20
CA LEU A 172 13.11 -16.61 4.13
C LEU A 172 14.30 -15.74 4.57
N GLU A 173 14.43 -15.42 5.86
CA GLU A 173 15.51 -14.60 6.43
C GLU A 173 15.60 -13.20 5.80
N LEU A 174 14.44 -12.59 5.51
CA LEU A 174 14.33 -11.28 4.86
C LEU A 174 13.41 -10.31 5.61
N ALA A 175 13.03 -10.60 6.86
CA ALA A 175 12.06 -9.80 7.61
C ALA A 175 12.57 -8.40 7.99
N ASP A 176 13.87 -8.23 8.23
CA ASP A 176 14.44 -6.95 8.69
C ASP A 176 14.21 -5.82 7.66
N GLU A 177 14.32 -6.16 6.38
CA GLU A 177 14.08 -5.24 5.25
C GLU A 177 12.62 -4.76 5.17
N PHE A 178 11.68 -5.49 5.79
CA PHE A 178 10.28 -5.09 5.84
C PHE A 178 9.96 -4.18 7.02
N ALA A 179 10.86 -4.00 8.01
CA ALA A 179 10.51 -3.34 9.27
C ALA A 179 9.93 -1.92 9.10
N PRO A 180 10.51 -1.02 8.28
CA PRO A 180 9.94 0.33 8.08
C PRO A 180 8.57 0.29 7.40
N PHE A 181 8.43 -0.56 6.37
CA PHE A 181 7.16 -0.72 5.68
C PHE A 181 6.08 -1.32 6.57
N ARG A 182 6.44 -2.33 7.37
CA ARG A 182 5.56 -2.96 8.36
C ARG A 182 5.02 -1.91 9.32
N GLU A 183 5.87 -1.04 9.85
CA GLU A 183 5.45 0.02 10.76
C GLU A 183 4.38 0.92 10.12
N VAL A 184 4.59 1.37 8.88
CA VAL A 184 3.59 2.17 8.15
C VAL A 184 2.27 1.40 7.97
N MET A 185 2.33 0.14 7.54
CA MET A 185 1.14 -0.69 7.35
C MET A 185 0.35 -0.87 8.65
N VAL A 186 1.04 -1.14 9.76
CA VAL A 186 0.43 -1.35 11.08
C VAL A 186 -0.16 -0.06 11.62
N ASN A 187 0.59 1.04 11.57
CA ASN A 187 0.10 2.34 12.04
C ASN A 187 -1.14 2.78 11.25
N THR A 188 -1.13 2.59 9.92
CA THR A 188 -2.29 2.91 9.08
C THR A 188 -3.49 2.05 9.42
N TYR A 189 -3.29 0.73 9.61
CA TYR A 189 -4.35 -0.19 10.03
C TYR A 189 -4.95 0.22 11.38
N CYS A 190 -4.12 0.46 12.39
CA CYS A 190 -4.56 0.86 13.73
C CYS A 190 -5.32 2.20 13.72
N ASN A 191 -4.93 3.13 12.84
CA ASN A 191 -5.59 4.43 12.72
C ASN A 191 -6.92 4.37 11.96
N MET A 192 -7.04 3.50 10.94
CA MET A 192 -8.24 3.43 10.10
C MET A 192 -9.31 2.47 10.61
N ILE A 193 -8.93 1.43 11.36
CA ILE A 193 -9.84 0.39 11.83
C ILE A 193 -10.22 0.67 13.28
N GLU A 194 -11.53 0.73 13.55
CA GLU A 194 -12.04 0.87 14.92
C GLU A 194 -11.55 -0.31 15.79
N ASN A 195 -11.00 0.00 16.97
CA ASN A 195 -10.31 -0.97 17.84
C ASN A 195 -9.11 -1.70 17.18
N GLY A 196 -8.55 -1.15 16.09
CA GLY A 196 -7.48 -1.76 15.30
C GLY A 196 -6.28 -2.18 16.14
N SER A 197 -5.81 -1.31 17.06
CA SER A 197 -4.70 -1.63 17.97
C SER A 197 -4.95 -2.86 18.85
N SER A 198 -6.20 -3.05 19.32
CA SER A 198 -6.57 -4.22 20.11
C SER A 198 -6.52 -5.49 19.27
N TYR A 199 -7.11 -5.47 18.08
CA TYR A 199 -7.09 -6.62 17.17
C TYR A 199 -5.68 -6.96 16.71
N TRP A 200 -4.84 -5.95 16.44
CA TRP A 200 -3.43 -6.16 16.13
C TRP A 200 -2.70 -6.86 17.26
N TYR A 201 -2.88 -6.38 18.50
CA TYR A 201 -2.30 -6.99 19.69
C TYR A 201 -2.76 -8.45 19.88
N GLU A 202 -4.05 -8.73 19.70
CA GLU A 202 -4.58 -10.10 19.74
C GLU A 202 -3.87 -11.01 18.72
N VAL A 203 -3.72 -10.56 17.47
CA VAL A 203 -3.14 -11.36 16.38
C VAL A 203 -1.64 -11.61 16.56
N VAL A 204 -0.86 -10.61 16.98
CA VAL A 204 0.60 -10.79 17.08
C VAL A 204 1.05 -11.49 18.36
N ASN A 205 0.16 -11.67 19.34
CA ASN A 205 0.43 -12.36 20.60
C ASN A 205 -0.34 -13.68 20.78
N SER A 206 -1.11 -14.12 19.78
CA SER A 206 -1.76 -15.43 19.74
C SER A 206 -0.82 -16.52 19.25
#